data_AF-A0A1L5F2X4-F1
#
_entry.id   AF-A0A1L5F2X4-F1
#
_cell.length_a   1.000
_cell.length_b   1.000
_cell.length_c   1.000
_cell.angle_alpha   90.00
_cell.angle_beta   90.00
_cell.angle_gamma   90.00
#
_symmetry.space_group_name_H-M   'P 1'
#
loop_
_entity.id
_entity.type
_entity.pdbx_description
1 polymer ?
#
loop_
_entity_poly.entity_id
_entity_poly.type
_entity_poly.pdbx_seq_one_letter_code
_entity_poly.pdbx_strand_id
1 'polypeptide(L)'
;MNIPGKIKIGGMIFSVALIDNLMRNGSSSGRSCGNSQEIQIDKSASRQYKETTFIHEVLHQINFVYNIGLEHKQIYDLEAGIYAFIKDNPSVFNEKLTQSNICADVKIDDDVFVDDLVDKAINKFAAEFRKTLQDMKR
;
A
#
# COMPACT_ATOMS: atom_id res chain seq x y z
N MET A 1 -5.10 3.17 1.66
CA MET A 1 -3.67 2.83 1.81
C MET A 1 -3.54 1.71 2.85
N ASN A 2 -2.52 0.85 2.73
CA ASN A 2 -2.13 -0.09 3.78
C ASN A 2 -0.96 0.50 4.56
N ILE A 3 -1.02 0.50 5.90
CA ILE A 3 0.06 0.99 6.76
C ILE A 3 0.85 -0.24 7.25
N PRO A 4 2.06 -0.49 6.73
CA PRO A 4 2.84 -1.65 7.13
C PRO A 4 3.41 -1.46 8.53
N GLY A 5 3.69 -2.55 9.26
CA GLY A 5 4.29 -2.48 10.61
C GLY A 5 5.78 -2.10 10.63
N LYS A 6 6.44 -2.09 9.46
CA LYS A 6 7.82 -1.63 9.27
C LYS A 6 7.98 -1.05 7.88
N ILE A 7 8.86 -0.07 7.76
CA ILE A 7 9.31 0.49 6.47
C ILE A 7 10.82 0.67 6.47
N LYS A 8 11.41 0.76 5.28
CA LYS A 8 12.81 1.09 5.10
C LYS A 8 12.92 2.49 4.47
N ILE A 9 13.72 3.35 5.08
CA ILE A 9 14.04 4.69 4.55
C ILE A 9 15.56 4.77 4.49
N GLY A 10 16.10 4.91 3.28
CA GLY A 10 17.54 4.79 3.03
C GLY A 10 18.09 3.46 3.55
N GLY A 11 19.07 3.52 4.45
CA GLY A 11 19.66 2.35 5.11
C GLY A 11 18.98 1.92 6.41
N MET A 12 17.97 2.65 6.89
CA MET A 12 17.37 2.47 8.22
C MET A 12 16.00 1.78 8.15
N ILE A 13 15.69 0.96 9.15
CA ILE A 13 14.40 0.26 9.27
C ILE A 13 13.60 0.91 10.40
N PHE A 14 12.47 1.51 10.06
CA PHE A 14 11.57 2.13 11.03
C PHE A 14 10.45 1.16 11.40
N SER A 15 10.22 1.00 12.69
CA SER A 15 9.02 0.34 13.20
C SER A 15 7.82 1.29 13.11
N VAL A 16 6.66 0.75 12.74
CA VAL A 16 5.42 1.51 12.62
C VAL A 16 4.38 0.86 13.53
N ALA A 17 3.86 1.61 14.48
CA ALA A 17 2.93 1.11 15.48
C ALA A 17 1.70 2.02 15.61
N LEU A 18 0.53 1.39 15.76
CA LEU A 18 -0.70 2.07 16.14
C LEU A 18 -0.80 2.08 17.67
N ILE A 19 -0.73 3.26 18.27
CA ILE A 19 -0.72 3.45 19.73
C ILE A 19 -2.06 4.01 20.19
N ASP A 20 -2.65 3.42 21.23
CA ASP A 20 -3.89 3.91 21.80
C ASP A 20 -3.69 5.24 22.54
N ASN A 21 -4.62 6.19 22.36
CA ASN A 21 -4.69 7.46 23.10
C ASN A 21 -3.49 8.42 22.88
N LEU A 22 -2.79 8.36 21.74
CA LEU A 22 -1.65 9.23 21.44
C LEU A 22 -2.04 10.74 21.42
N MET A 23 -3.17 11.09 20.80
CA MET A 23 -3.77 12.43 20.75
C MET A 23 -4.43 12.85 22.07
N ARG A 24 -4.80 11.90 22.94
CA ARG A 24 -5.32 12.25 24.27
C ARG A 24 -4.17 12.58 25.23
N ASN A 25 -3.03 11.93 25.06
CA ASN A 25 -1.84 12.10 25.88
C ASN A 25 -0.82 13.08 25.25
N GLY A 26 -1.24 13.83 24.22
CA GLY A 26 -0.37 14.72 23.46
C GLY A 26 -1.14 15.61 22.49
N SER A 27 -0.47 16.53 21.83
CA SER A 27 -1.07 17.45 20.85
C SER A 27 -0.93 16.98 19.39
N SER A 28 -0.42 15.77 19.15
CA SER A 28 -0.14 15.25 17.80
C SER A 28 -0.81 13.91 17.56
N SER A 29 -1.32 13.71 16.33
CA SER A 29 -1.92 12.46 15.87
C SER A 29 -0.92 11.40 15.44
N GLY A 30 0.33 11.81 15.25
CA GLY A 30 1.49 10.97 15.02
C GLY A 30 2.71 11.50 15.75
N ARG A 31 3.71 10.64 15.88
CA ARG A 31 5.05 10.99 16.34
C ARG A 31 6.05 10.10 15.64
N SER A 32 7.22 10.64 15.34
CA SER A 32 8.33 9.84 14.83
C SER A 32 9.66 10.31 15.38
N CYS A 33 10.61 9.37 15.46
CA CYS A 33 11.92 9.63 16.01
C CYS A 33 12.98 8.91 15.17
N GLY A 34 13.87 9.71 14.56
CA GLY A 34 14.96 9.20 13.73
C GLY A 34 15.97 8.36 14.50
N ASN A 35 16.20 8.71 15.77
CA ASN A 35 17.18 8.03 16.62
C ASN A 35 16.69 6.65 17.10
N SER A 36 15.42 6.54 17.53
CA SER A 36 14.85 5.25 17.93
C SER A 36 14.27 4.44 16.77
N GLN A 37 14.19 5.04 15.57
CA GLN A 37 13.63 4.42 14.37
C GLN A 37 12.18 3.96 14.58
N GLU A 38 11.37 4.85 15.14
CA GLU A 38 9.97 4.60 15.46
C GLU A 38 9.06 5.62 14.77
N ILE A 39 7.92 5.11 14.29
CA ILE A 39 6.78 5.89 13.81
C ILE A 39 5.56 5.38 14.57
N GLN A 40 4.90 6.29 15.27
CA GLN A 40 3.73 6.01 16.08
C GLN A 40 2.56 6.82 15.55
N ILE A 41 1.40 6.18 15.40
CA ILE A 41 0.17 6.80 14.91
C ILE A 41 -0.95 6.50 15.89
N ASP A 42 -1.81 7.48 16.16
CA ASP A 42 -2.95 7.26 17.04
C ASP A 42 -3.91 6.20 16.46
N LYS A 43 -4.15 5.13 17.23
CA LYS A 43 -5.05 4.04 16.86
C LYS A 43 -6.53 4.45 16.88
N SER A 44 -6.90 5.47 17.64
CA SER A 44 -8.27 6.01 17.72
C SER A 44 -8.61 6.98 16.58
N ALA A 45 -7.62 7.51 15.86
CA ALA A 45 -7.83 8.37 14.71
C ALA A 45 -8.66 7.69 13.60
N SER A 46 -9.36 8.50 12.79
CA SER A 46 -10.09 7.99 11.62
C SER A 46 -9.13 7.35 10.62
N ARG A 47 -9.63 6.47 9.74
CA ARG A 47 -8.77 5.81 8.74
C ARG A 47 -8.03 6.81 7.88
N GLN A 48 -8.73 7.80 7.33
CA GLN A 48 -8.12 8.87 6.54
C GLN A 48 -7.06 9.63 7.34
N TYR A 49 -7.34 9.93 8.60
CA TYR A 49 -6.40 10.69 9.43
C TYR A 49 -5.13 9.88 9.72
N LYS A 50 -5.24 8.59 10.02
CA LYS A 50 -4.08 7.68 10.14
C LYS A 50 -3.25 7.62 8.86
N GLU A 51 -3.90 7.54 7.70
CA GLU A 51 -3.22 7.42 6.41
C GLU A 51 -2.42 8.69 6.09
N THR A 52 -2.98 9.88 6.32
CA THR A 52 -2.25 11.15 6.10
C THR A 52 -1.16 11.35 7.15
N THR A 53 -1.43 11.07 8.43
CA THR A 53 -0.42 11.10 9.49
C THR A 53 0.74 10.16 9.22
N PHE A 54 0.48 8.95 8.69
CA PHE A 54 1.56 8.05 8.30
C PHE A 54 2.50 8.70 7.27
N ILE A 55 1.96 9.35 6.24
CA ILE A 55 2.76 10.06 5.23
C ILE A 55 3.54 11.21 5.88
N HIS A 56 2.90 11.98 6.77
CA HIS A 56 3.53 13.07 7.52
C HIS A 56 4.79 12.61 8.26
N GLU A 57 4.66 11.54 9.05
CA GLU A 57 5.76 11.00 9.84
C GLU A 57 6.85 10.39 8.94
N VAL A 58 6.47 9.74 7.83
CA VAL A 58 7.43 9.23 6.84
C VAL A 58 8.25 10.37 6.22
N LEU A 59 7.62 11.51 5.89
CA LEU A 59 8.31 12.68 5.35
C LEU A 59 9.27 13.29 6.37
N HIS A 60 8.90 13.34 7.66
CA HIS A 60 9.82 13.72 8.72
C HIS A 60 11.06 12.80 8.76
N GLN A 61 10.87 11.49 8.64
CA GLN A 61 11.97 10.54 8.66
C GLN A 61 12.82 10.57 7.39
N ILE A 62 12.25 10.81 6.21
CA ILE A 62 13.01 11.07 4.97
C ILE A 62 13.85 12.34 5.12
N ASN A 63 13.25 13.43 5.60
CA ASN A 63 13.95 14.70 5.84
C ASN A 63 15.14 14.51 6.79
N PHE A 64 14.96 13.74 7.86
CA PHE A 64 15.99 13.39 8.82
C PHE A 64 17.10 12.52 8.21
N VAL A 65 16.75 11.36 7.62
CA VAL A 65 17.72 10.37 7.10
C VAL A 65 18.63 10.97 6.03
N TYR A 66 18.09 11.84 5.18
CA TYR A 66 18.83 12.45 4.08
C TYR A 66 19.33 13.86 4.37
N ASN A 67 19.07 14.39 5.57
CA ASN A 67 19.40 15.76 5.98
C ASN A 67 18.99 16.81 4.92
N ILE A 68 17.74 16.71 4.44
CA ILE A 68 17.25 17.52 3.30
C ILE A 68 17.05 18.98 3.72
N GLY A 69 16.63 19.22 4.96
CA GLY A 69 16.38 20.57 5.48
C GLY A 69 15.00 21.13 5.12
N LEU A 70 13.99 20.27 4.95
CA LEU A 70 12.61 20.70 4.74
C LEU A 70 12.04 21.38 5.99
N GLU A 71 11.39 22.52 5.79
CA GLU A 71 10.59 23.19 6.81
C GLU A 71 9.30 22.42 7.08
N HIS A 72 8.75 22.57 8.29
CA HIS A 72 7.54 21.85 8.68
C HIS A 72 6.33 22.16 7.79
N LYS A 73 6.21 23.40 7.28
CA LYS A 73 5.17 23.75 6.31
C LYS A 73 5.31 22.94 5.01
N GLN A 74 6.53 22.77 4.51
CA GLN A 74 6.77 22.00 3.28
C GLN A 74 6.41 20.52 3.47
N ILE A 75 6.64 19.98 4.66
CA ILE A 75 6.21 18.62 5.02
C ILE A 75 4.68 18.50 4.95
N TYR A 76 3.93 19.46 5.49
CA TYR A 76 2.46 19.48 5.37
C TYR A 76 1.97 19.60 3.92
N ASP A 77 2.58 20.50 3.14
CA ASP A 77 2.21 20.68 1.72
C ASP A 77 2.46 19.39 0.92
N LEU A 78 3.60 18.73 1.16
CA LEU A 78 3.95 17.44 0.54
C LEU A 78 3.05 16.30 1.01
N GLU A 79 2.73 16.23 2.29
CA GLU A 79 1.79 15.25 2.85
C GLU A 79 0.45 15.31 2.11
N ALA A 80 -0.13 16.51 2.01
CA ALA A 80 -1.43 16.71 1.36
C ALA A 80 -1.39 16.29 -0.12
N GLY A 81 -0.35 16.72 -0.85
CA GLY A 81 -0.19 16.39 -2.27
C GLY A 81 0.03 14.89 -2.53
N ILE A 82 0.92 14.26 -1.78
CA ILE A 82 1.23 12.82 -1.92
C ILE A 82 0.03 11.97 -1.54
N TYR A 83 -0.66 12.33 -0.44
CA TYR A 83 -1.85 11.61 0.00
C TYR A 83 -2.95 11.64 -1.06
N ALA A 84 -3.27 12.82 -1.60
CA ALA A 84 -4.26 12.98 -2.66
C ALA A 84 -3.86 12.19 -3.91
N PHE A 85 -2.60 12.33 -4.36
CA PHE A 85 -2.11 11.61 -5.53
C PHE A 85 -2.26 10.09 -5.42
N ILE A 86 -1.85 9.49 -4.29
CA ILE A 86 -1.96 8.04 -4.08
C ILE A 86 -3.43 7.60 -3.96
N LYS A 87 -4.28 8.42 -3.33
CA LYS A 87 -5.70 8.09 -3.15
C LYS A 87 -6.46 8.10 -4.47
N ASP A 88 -6.20 9.09 -5.31
CA ASP A 88 -6.89 9.26 -6.58
C ASP A 88 -6.30 8.35 -7.66
N ASN A 89 -5.08 7.84 -7.46
CA ASN A 89 -4.38 6.93 -8.40
C ASN A 89 -3.95 5.62 -7.72
N PRO A 90 -4.89 4.76 -7.28
CA PRO A 90 -4.58 3.58 -6.46
C PRO A 90 -3.71 2.51 -7.15
N SER A 91 -3.61 2.52 -8.48
CA SER A 91 -2.81 1.58 -9.27
C SER A 91 -1.39 2.05 -9.58
N VAL A 92 -1.06 3.33 -9.31
CA VAL A 92 0.20 3.95 -9.79
C VAL A 92 1.47 3.29 -9.25
N PHE A 93 1.38 2.60 -8.10
CA PHE A 93 2.50 1.86 -7.48
C PHE A 93 2.24 0.34 -7.35
N ASN A 94 1.33 -0.22 -8.15
CA ASN A 94 1.02 -1.65 -8.10
C ASN A 94 1.97 -2.49 -8.98
N GLU A 95 3.14 -2.84 -8.45
CA GLU A 95 4.15 -3.67 -9.16
C GLU A 95 3.68 -5.10 -9.43
N LYS A 96 2.63 -5.60 -8.77
CA LYS A 96 2.15 -6.98 -8.96
C LYS A 96 1.45 -7.23 -10.29
N LEU A 97 1.14 -6.19 -11.06
CA LEU A 97 0.49 -6.33 -12.36
C LEU A 97 1.44 -6.80 -13.49
N THR A 98 2.76 -6.79 -13.28
CA THR A 98 3.75 -7.11 -14.34
C THR A 98 4.29 -8.55 -14.32
N GLN A 99 3.97 -9.37 -13.31
CA GLN A 99 4.50 -10.75 -13.21
C GLN A 99 3.45 -11.85 -13.45
N SER A 100 2.19 -11.51 -13.72
CA SER A 100 1.11 -12.47 -13.99
C SER A 100 0.75 -12.62 -15.47
N ASN A 101 1.61 -12.20 -16.40
CA ASN A 101 1.50 -12.60 -17.80
C ASN A 101 2.08 -14.02 -17.96
N ILE A 102 1.38 -15.00 -17.37
CA ILE A 102 1.50 -16.39 -17.79
C ILE A 102 0.93 -16.44 -19.21
N CYS A 103 1.83 -16.63 -20.17
CA CYS A 103 1.63 -17.03 -21.56
C CYS A 103 0.18 -17.42 -21.91
N ALA A 104 -0.61 -16.45 -22.34
CA ALA A 104 -1.70 -16.68 -23.26
C ALA A 104 -1.77 -15.42 -24.13
N ASP A 105 -1.64 -15.57 -25.44
CA ASP A 105 -1.88 -14.53 -26.44
C ASP A 105 -3.37 -14.13 -26.42
N VAL A 106 -3.82 -13.53 -25.32
CA VAL A 106 -5.15 -12.97 -25.18
C VAL A 106 -4.97 -11.47 -25.19
N LYS A 107 -5.30 -10.86 -26.33
CA LYS A 107 -5.56 -9.42 -26.38
C LYS A 107 -6.74 -9.16 -25.47
N ILE A 108 -6.50 -8.52 -24.33
CA ILE A 108 -7.55 -8.05 -23.44
C ILE A 108 -7.85 -6.62 -23.90
N ASP A 109 -9.00 -6.42 -24.56
CA ASP A 109 -9.55 -5.09 -24.75
C ASP A 109 -9.99 -4.55 -23.37
N ASP A 110 -9.73 -3.26 -23.13
CA ASP A 110 -9.92 -2.56 -21.84
C ASP A 110 -11.37 -2.60 -21.29
N ASP A 111 -12.34 -3.13 -22.05
CA ASP A 111 -13.76 -3.21 -21.70
C ASP A 111 -14.20 -4.53 -21.02
N VAL A 112 -13.30 -5.49 -20.82
CA VAL A 112 -13.66 -6.78 -20.20
C VAL A 112 -13.40 -6.77 -18.70
N PHE A 113 -14.48 -6.77 -17.90
CA PHE A 113 -14.40 -6.89 -16.44
C PHE A 113 -13.65 -8.16 -16.03
N VAL A 114 -12.71 -7.98 -15.08
CA VAL A 114 -11.84 -9.06 -14.54
C VAL A 114 -12.64 -10.29 -14.08
N ASP A 115 -13.83 -10.06 -13.51
CA ASP A 115 -14.70 -11.14 -13.03
C ASP A 115 -15.18 -12.06 -14.16
N ASP A 116 -15.52 -11.53 -15.34
CA ASP A 116 -15.95 -12.31 -16.50
C ASP A 116 -14.81 -13.18 -17.07
N LEU A 117 -13.57 -12.68 -16.97
CA LEU A 117 -12.38 -13.43 -17.38
C LEU A 117 -12.07 -14.58 -16.40
N VAL A 118 -12.21 -14.33 -15.10
CA VAL A 118 -12.03 -15.33 -14.05
C VAL A 118 -13.06 -16.46 -14.21
N ASP A 119 -14.33 -16.12 -14.43
CA ASP A 119 -15.40 -17.10 -14.63
C ASP A 119 -15.16 -17.96 -15.89
N LYS A 120 -14.74 -17.35 -17.00
CA LYS A 120 -14.39 -18.09 -18.22
C LYS A 120 -13.22 -19.04 -18.00
N ALA A 121 -12.18 -18.61 -17.28
CA ALA A 121 -11.01 -19.43 -17.00
C ALA A 121 -11.35 -20.64 -16.10
N ILE A 122 -12.11 -20.42 -15.01
CA ILE A 122 -12.55 -21.48 -14.10
C ILE A 122 -13.39 -22.52 -14.85
N ASN A 123 -14.33 -22.05 -15.68
CA ASN A 123 -15.20 -22.95 -16.44
C ASN A 123 -14.44 -23.79 -17.46
N LYS A 124 -13.46 -23.20 -18.17
CA LYS A 124 -12.62 -23.92 -19.13
C LYS A 124 -11.75 -24.98 -18.43
N PHE A 125 -11.09 -24.60 -17.33
CA PHE A 125 -10.28 -25.53 -16.54
C PHE A 125 -11.12 -26.71 -16.03
N ALA A 126 -12.30 -26.43 -15.46
CA ALA A 126 -13.19 -27.46 -14.95
C ALA A 126 -13.68 -28.41 -16.06
N ALA A 127 -13.92 -27.91 -17.27
CA ALA A 127 -14.32 -28.72 -18.42
C ALA A 127 -13.18 -29.65 -18.88
N GLU A 128 -11.97 -29.11 -19.07
CA GLU A 128 -10.81 -29.91 -19.49
C GLU A 128 -10.41 -30.93 -18.43
N PHE A 129 -10.41 -30.56 -17.15
CA PHE A 129 -10.09 -31.47 -16.06
C PHE A 129 -11.07 -32.65 -15.97
N ARG A 130 -12.38 -32.39 -16.12
CA ARG A 130 -13.40 -33.46 -16.15
C ARG A 130 -13.19 -34.42 -17.32
N LYS A 131 -12.82 -33.89 -18.50
CA LYS A 131 -12.54 -34.70 -19.69
C LYS A 131 -11.35 -35.63 -19.44
N THR A 132 -10.26 -35.10 -18.90
CA THR A 132 -9.07 -35.91 -18.55
C THR A 132 -9.40 -37.02 -17.55
N LEU A 133 -10.22 -36.74 -16.53
CA LEU A 133 -10.65 -37.76 -15.57
C LEU A 133 -11.54 -38.85 -16.20
N GLN A 134 -12.33 -38.51 -17.22
CA GLN A 134 -13.14 -39.47 -17.96
C GLN A 134 -12.27 -40.36 -18.86
N ASP A 135 -11.28 -39.78 -19.52
CA ASP A 135 -10.33 -40.50 -20.37
C ASP A 135 -9.46 -41.47 -19.56
N MET A 136 -9.11 -41.14 -18.31
CA MET A 136 -8.39 -42.03 -17.39
C MET A 136 -9.21 -43.21 -16.84
N LYS A 137 -10.54 -43.16 -16.98
CA LYS A 137 -11.45 -44.23 -16.51
C LYS A 137 -11.82 -45.24 -17.61
N ARG A 138 -11.33 -45.04 -18.84
CA ARG A 138 -11.44 -46.00 -19.96
C ARG A 138 -10.18 -46.85 -20.04
#